data_AF-A0A9D3Y3A4-F1
#
_entry.id   AF-A0A9D3Y3A4-F1
#
_cell.length_a   1.000
_cell.length_b   1.000
_cell.length_c   1.000
_cell.angle_alpha   90.00
_cell.angle_beta   90.00
_cell.angle_gamma   90.00
#
_symmetry.space_group_name_H-M   'P 1'
#
loop_
_entity.id
_entity.type
_entity.pdbx_description
1 polymer ?
#
loop_
_entity_poly.entity_id
_entity_poly.type
_entity_poly.pdbx_seq_one_letter_code
_entity_poly.pdbx_strand_id
1 'polypeptide(L)' 'MYTLQTTTLFLFGFLFNSCKGAGCGRILTDPYGIITSPNFPSNYKDNDKCIWLINATEGSRINVLT' A
#
# COMPACT_ATOMS: atom_id res chain seq x y z
N MET A 1 -21.65 0.40 -20.48
CA MET A 1 -22.40 0.73 -19.25
C MET A 1 -21.67 0.16 -18.03
N TYR A 2 -20.48 0.72 -17.76
CA TYR A 2 -19.64 0.80 -16.55
C TYR A 2 -18.34 1.56 -16.96
N THR A 3 -18.32 2.49 -17.92
CA THR A 3 -18.71 3.92 -17.88
C THR A 3 -18.33 4.66 -16.58
N LEU A 4 -17.27 5.49 -16.67
CA LEU A 4 -16.94 6.67 -15.83
C LEU A 4 -16.21 6.51 -14.48
N GLN A 5 -15.96 5.31 -13.94
CA GLN A 5 -15.28 5.14 -12.63
C GLN A 5 -13.77 4.86 -12.67
N THR A 6 -13.17 4.59 -13.83
CA THR A 6 -11.75 4.17 -13.93
C THR A 6 -10.79 5.31 -14.25
N THR A 7 -11.24 6.48 -14.72
CA THR A 7 -10.35 7.60 -15.10
C THR A 7 -9.91 8.45 -13.91
N THR A 8 -10.70 8.53 -12.83
CA THR A 8 -10.34 9.25 -11.59
C THR A 8 -9.27 8.54 -10.76
N LEU A 9 -9.24 7.20 -10.79
CA LEU A 9 -8.23 6.36 -10.13
C LEU A 9 -6.85 6.42 -10.79
N PHE A 10 -6.79 6.69 -12.10
CA PHE A 10 -5.50 6.81 -12.80
C PHE A 10 -4.69 8.00 -12.30
N LEU A 11 -5.31 9.17 -12.07
CA LEU A 11 -4.62 10.37 -11.55
C LEU A 11 -4.13 10.20 -10.11
N PHE A 12 -4.88 9.48 -9.26
CA PHE A 12 -4.39 9.11 -7.92
C PHE A 12 -3.25 8.08 -8.00
N GLY A 13 -3.32 7.10 -8.91
CA GLY A 13 -2.27 6.09 -9.12
C GLY A 13 -0.91 6.66 -9.59
N PHE A 14 -0.91 7.79 -10.31
CA PHE A 14 0.34 8.44 -10.75
C PHE A 14 1.16 9.07 -9.60
N LEU A 15 0.53 9.39 -8.45
CA LEU A 15 1.26 9.82 -7.24
C LEU A 15 1.79 8.64 -6.40
N PHE A 16 1.29 7.41 -6.63
CA PHE A 16 1.70 6.20 -5.90
C PHE A 16 2.56 5.24 -6.75
N ASN A 17 3.08 5.69 -7.90
CA ASN A 17 3.86 4.85 -8.83
C ASN A 17 5.36 4.73 -8.47
N SER A 18 5.73 4.81 -7.19
CA SER A 18 7.15 4.80 -6.80
C SER A 18 7.67 3.45 -6.33
N CYS A 19 6.83 2.40 -6.25
CA CYS A 19 7.28 1.15 -5.65
C CYS A 19 6.56 -0.08 -6.19
N LYS A 20 7.01 -0.57 -7.34
CA LYS A 20 6.60 -1.87 -7.90
C LYS A 20 7.40 -3.04 -7.30
N GLY A 21 7.56 -3.06 -5.97
CA GLY A 21 8.19 -4.15 -5.23
C GLY A 21 7.12 -5.00 -4.54
N ALA A 22 7.28 -6.33 -4.52
CA ALA A 22 6.44 -7.19 -3.70
C ALA A 22 6.57 -6.74 -2.22
N GLY A 23 5.44 -6.47 -1.57
CA GLY A 23 5.39 -5.95 -0.19
C GLY A 23 5.30 -4.42 -0.08
N CYS A 24 5.36 -3.68 -1.18
CA CYS A 24 5.37 -2.23 -1.18
C CYS A 24 4.10 -1.59 -1.76
N GLY A 25 3.65 -0.46 -1.21
CA GLY A 25 2.66 0.36 -1.91
C GLY A 25 1.22 -0.16 -1.87
N ARG A 26 0.82 -0.90 -0.81
CA ARG A 26 -0.52 -1.54 -0.73
C ARG A 26 -1.46 -0.83 0.24
N ILE A 27 -2.75 -0.97 -0.05
CA ILE A 27 -3.83 -0.65 0.89
C ILE A 27 -4.08 -1.91 1.73
N LEU A 28 -4.00 -1.76 3.05
CA LEU A 28 -4.30 -2.80 4.04
C LEU A 28 -5.69 -2.53 4.60
N THR A 29 -6.63 -3.43 4.33
CA THR A 29 -7.99 -3.40 4.88
C THR A 29 -8.26 -4.56 5.84
N ASP A 30 -7.35 -5.53 5.87
CA ASP A 30 -7.48 -6.71 6.71
C ASP A 30 -7.25 -6.34 8.19
N PRO A 31 -7.97 -6.99 9.13
CA PRO A 31 -7.82 -6.72 10.56
C PRO A 31 -6.43 -7.08 11.11
N TYR A 32 -5.71 -7.95 10.40
CA TYR A 32 -4.33 -8.35 10.71
C TYR A 32 -3.53 -8.49 9.42
N GLY A 33 -2.23 -8.24 9.50
CA GLY A 33 -1.33 -8.38 8.37
C GLY A 33 0.11 -8.18 8.77
N ILE A 34 1.01 -8.45 7.82
CA ILE A 34 2.45 -8.25 7.97
C ILE A 34 2.87 -7.17 6.99
N ILE A 35 3.58 -6.17 7.50
CA ILE A 35 4.26 -5.15 6.70
C ILE A 35 5.74 -5.56 6.66
N THR A 36 6.26 -5.76 5.45
CA THR A 36 7.68 -6.06 5.23
C THR A 36 8.29 -5.01 4.31
N SER A 37 9.61 -4.88 4.36
CA SER A 37 10.33 -4.14 3.33
C SER A 37 10.04 -4.71 1.94
N PRO A 38 10.17 -3.88 0.88
CA PRO A 38 10.13 -4.38 -0.48
C PRO A 38 11.16 -5.50 -0.65
N ASN A 39 10.77 -6.54 -1.37
CA ASN A 39 11.62 -7.68 -1.72
C ASN A 39 12.09 -8.55 -0.54
N PHE A 40 11.58 -8.34 0.68
CA PHE A 40 11.91 -9.20 1.82
C PHE A 40 11.72 -10.70 1.46
N PRO A 41 12.67 -11.60 1.78
CA PRO A 41 13.85 -11.41 2.64
C PRO A 41 15.09 -10.82 1.95
N SER A 42 15.02 -10.53 0.66
CA SER A 42 16.10 -9.88 -0.07
C SER A 42 16.17 -8.37 0.23
N ASN A 43 17.27 -7.75 -0.17
CA ASN A 43 17.47 -6.31 0.00
C ASN A 43 16.46 -5.49 -0.83
N TYR A 44 16.00 -4.39 -0.25
CA TYR A 44 15.31 -3.33 -0.97
C TYR A 44 16.30 -2.59 -1.88
N LYS A 45 15.82 -1.87 -2.90
CA LYS A 45 16.70 -1.11 -3.80
C LYS A 45 17.04 0.25 -3.19
N ASP A 46 18.19 0.79 -3.56
CA ASP A 46 18.57 2.14 -3.14
C ASP A 46 17.51 3.16 -3.57
N ASN A 47 17.16 4.04 -2.65
CA ASN A 47 16.15 5.10 -2.82
C ASN A 47 14.70 4.61 -3.02
N ASP A 48 14.39 3.35 -2.67
CA ASP A 48 13.00 2.88 -2.65
C ASP A 48 12.16 3.68 -1.65
N LYS A 49 11.03 4.22 -2.12
CA LYS A 49 10.04 4.94 -1.29
C LYS A 49 8.73 4.18 -1.25
N CYS A 50 8.39 3.72 -0.04
CA CYS A 50 7.27 2.83 0.21
C CYS A 50 6.19 3.55 1.00
N ILE A 51 4.94 3.46 0.56
CA ILE A 51 3.79 4.02 1.28
C ILE A 51 2.78 2.92 1.50
N TRP A 52 2.34 2.71 2.74
CA TRP A 52 1.26 1.79 3.06
C TRP A 52 0.08 2.59 3.59
N LEU A 53 -1.11 2.31 3.06
CA LEU A 53 -2.35 2.89 3.55
C LEU A 53 -3.09 1.85 4.38
N ILE A 54 -3.23 2.07 5.68
CA ILE A 54 -3.99 1.19 6.56
C ILE A 54 -5.39 1.77 6.71
N ASN A 55 -6.39 1.06 6.21
CA ASN A 55 -7.79 1.44 6.30
C ASN A 55 -8.50 0.54 7.31
N ALA A 56 -8.82 1.09 8.47
CA ALA A 56 -9.56 0.42 9.53
C ALA A 56 -10.97 1.03 9.67
N THR A 57 -11.92 0.22 10.12
CA THR A 57 -13.28 0.69 10.44
C THR A 57 -13.24 1.70 11.60
N GLU A 58 -14.20 2.64 11.61
CA GLU A 58 -14.35 3.61 12.69
C GLU A 58 -14.44 2.93 14.07
N GLY A 59 -13.83 3.54 15.09
CA GLY A 59 -13.75 2.98 16.44
C GLY A 59 -12.70 1.86 16.62
N SER A 60 -12.02 1.44 15.56
CA SER A 60 -10.92 0.47 15.64
C SER A 60 -9.59 1.12 16.00
N ARG A 61 -8.70 0.36 16.65
CA ARG A 61 -7.34 0.80 17.00
C ARG A 61 -6.31 0.00 16.20
N ILE A 62 -5.40 0.70 15.55
CA ILE A 62 -4.24 0.08 14.90
C ILE A 62 -3.19 -0.23 15.97
N ASN A 63 -2.76 -1.49 16.05
CA ASN A 63 -1.67 -1.92 16.91
C ASN A 63 -0.52 -2.42 16.05
N VAL A 64 0.66 -1.83 16.22
CA VAL A 64 1.88 -2.24 15.51
C VAL A 64 2.70 -3.11 16.44
N LEU A 65 2.86 -4.38 16.06
CA LEU A 65 3.72 -5.33 16.76
C LEU A 65 5.12 -5.21 16.15
N THR A 66 6.08 -4.74 16.95
CA THR A 66 7.51 -4.59 16.58
C THR A 66 8.33 -5.74 17.12
#